data_AF-A0A7W7T1E5-F1
#
_entry.id   AF-A0A7W7T1E5-F1
#
_cell.length_a   1.000
_cell.length_b   1.000
_cell.length_c   1.000
_cell.angle_alpha   90.00
_cell.angle_beta   90.00
_cell.angle_gamma   90.00
#
_symmetry.space_group_name_H-M   'P 1'
#
loop_
_entity.id
_entity.type
_entity.pdbx_description
1 polymer ?
#
loop_
_entity_poly.entity_id
_entity_poly.type
_entity_poly.pdbx_seq_one_letter_code
_entity_poly.pdbx_strand_id
1 'polypeptide(L)' 'MFDKATRLAGHRSDYSASKAMGVNRSTVTRVRAGELHPGPAFIAGALLAFAPMTFEDLFECVP' A
#
# COMPACT_ATOMS: atom_id res chain seq x y z
N MET A 1 -0.78 9.41 -3.54
CA MET A 1 -0.76 9.26 -2.06
C MET A 1 0.11 8.10 -1.60
N PHE A 2 -0.12 6.88 -2.09
CA PHE A 2 0.55 5.66 -1.61
C PHE A 2 2.09 5.65 -1.71
N ASP A 3 2.67 6.19 -2.79
CA ASP A 3 4.12 6.29 -2.97
C ASP A 3 4.84 7.16 -1.93
N LYS A 4 4.14 8.19 -1.45
CA LYS A 4 4.65 9.07 -0.41
C LYS A 4 4.59 8.36 0.94
N ALA A 5 3.48 7.69 1.23
CA ALA A 5 3.31 6.88 2.43
C ALA A 5 4.35 5.76 2.54
N THR A 6 4.62 5.04 1.44
CA THR A 6 5.65 3.99 1.40
C THR A 6 7.03 4.50 1.77
N ARG A 7 7.42 5.67 1.24
CA ARG A 7 8.70 6.29 1.60
C ARG A 7 8.74 6.78 3.05
N LEU A 8 7.65 7.41 3.52
CA LEU A 8 7.55 7.92 4.89
C LEU A 8 7.60 6.80 5.93
N ALA A 9 7.06 5.63 5.62
CA ALA A 9 7.17 4.43 6.44
C ALA A 9 8.49 3.65 6.27
N GLY A 10 9.45 4.18 5.50
CA GLY A 10 10.77 3.58 5.33
C GLY A 10 10.86 2.43 4.30
N HIS A 11 9.79 2.15 3.55
CA HIS A 11 9.79 1.13 2.50
C HIS A 11 10.33 1.71 1.19
N ARG A 12 11.56 1.35 0.84
CA ARG A 12 12.26 1.86 -0.36
C ARG A 12 12.05 1.02 -1.63
N SER A 13 11.27 -0.06 -1.55
CA SER A 13 10.97 -0.94 -2.68
C SER A 13 9.61 -1.62 -2.56
N ASP A 14 9.02 -1.98 -3.70
CA ASP A 14 7.80 -2.80 -3.75
C ASP A 14 7.95 -4.10 -2.99
N TYR A 15 9.13 -4.71 -3.04
CA TYR A 15 9.42 -5.93 -2.29
C TYR A 15 9.37 -5.71 -0.77
N SER A 16 9.98 -4.62 -0.28
CA SER A 16 9.92 -4.29 1.15
C SER A 16 8.51 -3.97 1.63
N ALA A 17 7.72 -3.26 0.82
CA ALA A 17 6.33 -2.95 1.12
C ALA A 17 5.47 -4.21 1.09
N SER A 18 5.60 -5.05 0.05
CA SER A 18 4.80 -6.28 -0.08
C SER A 18 5.05 -7.25 1.07
N LYS A 19 6.30 -7.35 1.52
CA LYS A 19 6.66 -8.19 2.69
C LYS A 19 6.03 -7.66 3.97
N ALA A 20 6.05 -6.35 4.20
CA ALA A 20 5.44 -5.75 5.39
C ALA A 20 3.91 -5.86 5.38
N MET A 21 3.29 -5.72 4.20
CA MET A 21 1.84 -5.81 4.01
C MET A 21 1.31 -7.25 3.95
N GLY A 22 2.18 -8.26 3.81
CA GLY A 22 1.76 -9.65 3.65
C GLY A 22 1.07 -9.96 2.31
N VAL A 23 1.39 -9.23 1.24
CA VAL A 23 0.80 -9.42 -0.10
C VAL A 23 1.85 -9.79 -1.14
N ASN A 24 1.42 -10.26 -2.32
CA ASN A 24 2.35 -10.50 -3.42
C ASN A 24 2.94 -9.18 -3.93
N ARG A 25 4.24 -9.19 -4.26
CA ARG A 25 4.93 -8.05 -4.88
C ARG A 25 4.22 -7.58 -6.17
N SER A 26 3.73 -8.51 -6.99
CA SER A 26 3.01 -8.16 -8.22
C SER A 26 1.72 -7.40 -7.94
N THR A 27 1.04 -7.68 -6.82
CA THR A 27 -0.12 -6.91 -6.38
C THR A 27 0.26 -5.46 -6.05
N VAL A 28 1.36 -5.26 -5.32
CA VAL A 28 1.86 -3.90 -5.02
C VAL A 28 2.20 -3.14 -6.29
N THR A 29 2.96 -3.75 -7.20
CA THR A 29 3.34 -3.12 -8.46
C THR A 29 2.13 -2.74 -9.30
N ARG A 30 1.13 -3.63 -9.44
CA ARG A 30 -0.09 -3.36 -10.22
C ARG A 30 -0.98 -2.28 -9.59
N VAL A 31 -1.12 -2.27 -8.26
CA VAL A 31 -1.88 -1.22 -7.57
C VAL A 31 -1.19 0.14 -7.71
N ARG A 32 0.14 0.19 -7.56
CA ARG A 32 0.90 1.44 -7.76
C ARG A 32 0.85 1.94 -9.21
N ALA A 33 0.80 1.03 -10.18
CA ALA A 33 0.67 1.36 -11.60
C ALA A 33 -0.76 1.76 -12.01
N GLY A 34 -1.76 1.61 -11.13
CA GLY A 34 -3.17 1.85 -11.44
C GLY A 34 -3.81 0.74 -12.28
N GLU A 35 -3.13 -0.40 -12.46
CA GLU A 35 -3.62 -1.56 -13.23
C GLU A 35 -4.56 -2.46 -12.40
N LEU A 36 -4.63 -2.24 -11.09
CA LEU A 36 -5.44 -3.01 -10.16
C LEU A 36 -5.94 -2.10 -9.03
N HIS A 37 -7.23 -2.15 -8.73
CA HIS A 37 -7.76 -1.49 -7.54
C HIS A 37 -7.37 -2.27 -6.27
N PRO A 38 -7.04 -1.56 -5.16
CA PRO A 38 -6.67 -2.21 -3.90
C PRO A 38 -7.86 -2.97 -3.32
N GLY A 39 -7.71 -4.29 -3.18
CA GLY A 39 -8.71 -5.13 -2.53
C GLY A 39 -8.58 -5.17 -0.99
N PRO A 40 -9.49 -5.85 -0.28
CA PRO A 40 -9.52 -5.89 1.18
C PRO A 40 -8.19 -6.31 1.83
N ALA A 41 -7.53 -7.36 1.31
CA ALA A 41 -6.25 -7.83 1.83
C ALA A 41 -5.13 -6.77 1.67
N PHE A 42 -5.16 -6.00 0.57
CA PHE A 42 -4.19 -4.93 0.34
C PHE A 42 -4.41 -3.78 1.32
N ILE A 43 -5.67 -3.36 1.51
CA ILE A 43 -6.05 -2.28 2.42
C ILE A 43 -5.68 -2.65 3.85
N ALA A 44 -6.05 -3.85 4.32
CA ALA A 44 -5.71 -4.32 5.66
C ALA A 44 -4.19 -4.40 5.86
N GLY A 45 -3.46 -4.98 4.91
CA GLY A 45 -2.00 -5.06 4.96
C GLY A 45 -1.33 -3.69 5.00
N ALA A 46 -1.87 -2.71 4.26
CA ALA A 46 -1.38 -1.34 4.28
C ALA A 46 -1.58 -0.69 5.66
N LEU A 47 -2.79 -0.74 6.23
CA LEU A 47 -3.07 -0.12 7.52
C LEU A 47 -2.18 -0.68 8.65
N LEU A 48 -1.83 -1.97 8.59
CA LEU A 48 -0.91 -2.59 9.54
C LEU A 48 0.55 -2.20 9.28
N ALA A 49 0.98 -2.22 8.01
CA ALA A 49 2.38 -1.98 7.63
C ALA A 49 2.79 -0.51 7.74
N PHE A 50 1.86 0.42 7.50
CA PHE A 50 2.11 1.86 7.47
C PHE A 50 1.69 2.57 8.75
N ALA A 51 1.45 1.85 9.86
CA ALA A 51 1.14 2.47 11.14
C ALA A 51 2.19 3.54 11.53
N PRO A 52 1.78 4.73 11.98
CA PRO A 52 0.44 5.09 12.48
C PRO A 52 -0.51 5.72 11.44
N MET A 53 -0.25 5.62 10.13
CA MET A 53 -1.10 6.23 9.09
C MET A 53 -2.52 5.65 9.10
N THR A 54 -3.53 6.51 8.88
CA THR A 54 -4.94 6.10 8.79
C THR A 54 -5.33 5.69 7.38
N PHE A 55 -6.57 5.24 7.21
CA PHE A 55 -7.10 4.88 5.90
C PHE A 55 -7.08 6.07 4.94
N GLU A 56 -7.46 7.25 5.42
CA GLU A 56 -7.53 8.50 4.67
C GLU A 56 -6.14 9.04 4.30
N ASP A 57 -5.10 8.69 5.05
CA ASP A 57 -3.71 9.01 4.70
C ASP A 57 -3.21 8.18 3.50
N LEU A 58 -3.75 6.97 3.34
CA LEU A 58 -3.26 5.96 2.41
C LEU A 58 -4.10 5.86 1.13
N PHE A 59 -5.41 6.06 1.24
CA PHE A 59 -6.39 5.79 0.21
C PHE A 59 -7.35 6.96 0.00
N GLU A 60 -7.76 7.13 -1.25
CA GLU A 60 -8.81 8.06 -1.66
C GLU A 60 -10.03 7.25 -2.11
N CYS A 61 -11.21 7.57 -1.58
CA CYS A 61 -12.46 6.97 -2.02
C CYS A 61 -12.99 7.75 -3.23
N VAL A 62 -12.99 7.12 -4.41
CA VAL A 62 -13.55 7.67 -5.64
C VAL A 62 -14.95 7.09 -5.92
N PRO A 63 -15.89 7.86 -6.49
CA PRO A 63 -17.22 7.39 -6.86
C PRO A 63 -17.23 6.28 -7.92
#